data_AF-A0A420ILR9-F1
#
_entry.id   AF-A0A420ILR9-F1
#
_cell.length_a   1.000
_cell.length_b   1.000
_cell.length_c   1.000
_cell.angle_alpha   90.00
_cell.angle_beta   90.00
_cell.angle_gamma   90.00
#
_symmetry.space_group_name_H-M   'P 1'
#
loop_
_entity.id
_entity.type
_entity.pdbx_description
1 polymer ?
#
loop_
_entity_poly.entity_id
_entity_poly.type
_entity_poly.pdbx_seq_one_letter_code
_entity_poly.pdbx_strand_id
1 'polypeptide(L)'
;MSSIILSNSSPERCFSCPHCGVELPDVLVTNTKAQQQIEELKSQVELLTAKAMAAVNKWADYDDEICILQTQSQRLSQSPTAEPKRSVRTSGFFGGYRLPSFLSTQKSLVSPTIKISESSDELMAVLEREQKLRQTAERKLKEASGELEELSSQLFTEANEMVASERRARSRLESRVAVLEKRDKEKKQRLEKLEISMQRIERVRSLLASGKDIS
;
A
#
# COMPACT_ATOMS: atom_id res chain seq x y z
N MET A 1 -4.62 75.54 -41.05
CA MET A 1 -5.46 74.63 -41.86
C MET A 1 -5.26 73.23 -41.32
N SER A 2 -6.21 72.47 -40.79
CA SER A 2 -7.55 72.71 -40.30
C SER A 2 -7.77 71.57 -39.30
N SER A 3 -8.26 71.89 -38.11
CA SER A 3 -8.67 70.90 -37.11
C SER A 3 -9.87 70.12 -37.64
N ILE A 4 -9.83 68.80 -37.59
CA ILE A 4 -11.06 67.98 -37.59
C ILE A 4 -10.95 67.03 -36.40
N ILE A 5 -11.55 67.48 -35.30
CA ILE A 5 -11.97 66.62 -34.20
C ILE A 5 -13.11 65.77 -34.75
N LEU A 6 -12.86 64.49 -35.03
CA LEU A 6 -13.93 63.51 -35.14
C LEU A 6 -14.31 63.09 -33.73
N SER A 7 -15.27 63.82 -33.19
CA SER A 7 -16.11 63.40 -32.06
C SER A 7 -16.87 62.13 -32.48
N ASN A 8 -16.28 60.96 -32.28
CA ASN A 8 -17.03 59.72 -32.38
C ASN A 8 -17.71 59.47 -31.04
N SER A 9 -18.89 60.08 -30.87
CA SER A 9 -19.83 59.72 -29.82
C SER A 9 -20.31 58.29 -30.06
N SER A 10 -19.59 57.32 -29.49
CA SER A 10 -20.09 55.96 -29.34
C SER A 10 -21.34 56.02 -28.45
N PRO A 11 -22.46 55.40 -28.83
CA PRO A 11 -23.55 55.22 -27.89
C PRO A 11 -23.07 54.21 -26.85
N GLU A 12 -22.93 54.65 -25.60
CA GLU A 12 -22.94 53.74 -24.47
C GLU A 12 -24.29 53.01 -24.47
N ARG A 13 -24.37 51.88 -25.18
CA ARG A 13 -25.50 50.97 -25.04
C ARG A 13 -25.25 50.16 -23.78
N CYS A 14 -25.75 50.67 -22.67
CA CYS A 14 -25.94 49.87 -21.46
C CYS A 14 -27.04 48.84 -21.77
N PHE A 15 -26.65 47.61 -22.10
CA PHE A 15 -27.56 46.50 -22.34
C PHE A 15 -27.91 45.85 -21.00
N SER A 16 -28.82 46.48 -20.25
CA SER A 16 -29.44 45.87 -19.08
C SER A 16 -30.64 45.01 -19.50
N CYS A 17 -30.73 43.79 -18.96
CA CYS A 17 -31.81 42.86 -19.28
C CYS A 17 -33.15 43.41 -18.72
N PRO A 18 -34.19 43.61 -19.55
CA PRO A 18 -35.45 44.25 -19.13
C PRO A 18 -36.30 43.41 -18.15
N HIS A 19 -35.85 42.22 -17.73
CA HIS A 19 -36.55 41.39 -16.75
C HIS A 19 -35.85 41.25 -15.39
N CYS A 20 -34.55 41.57 -15.27
CA CYS A 20 -33.83 41.42 -14.00
C CYS A 20 -32.85 42.55 -13.67
N GLY A 21 -32.66 43.55 -14.54
CA GLY A 21 -31.88 44.77 -14.24
C GLY A 21 -30.38 44.55 -14.03
N VAL A 22 -29.86 43.35 -14.27
CA VAL A 22 -28.42 43.06 -14.17
C VAL A 22 -27.75 43.56 -15.45
N GLU A 23 -26.72 44.40 -15.32
CA GLU A 23 -25.84 44.78 -16.42
C GLU A 23 -25.18 43.52 -16.98
N LEU A 24 -25.36 43.25 -18.27
CA LEU A 24 -24.65 42.13 -18.91
C LEU A 24 -23.16 42.46 -18.90
N PRO A 25 -22.30 41.70 -18.18
CA PRO A 25 -20.87 41.87 -18.30
C PRO A 25 -20.47 41.64 -19.75
N ASP A 26 -19.55 42.47 -20.27
CA ASP A 26 -19.11 42.40 -21.65
C ASP A 26 -18.74 40.95 -22.02
N VAL A 27 -19.60 40.34 -22.85
CA VAL A 27 -19.53 38.92 -23.21
C VAL A 27 -18.17 38.62 -23.86
N LEU A 28 -17.56 39.61 -24.51
CA LEU A 28 -16.23 39.48 -25.09
C LEU A 28 -15.14 39.35 -24.01
N VAL A 29 -15.17 40.19 -22.98
CA VAL A 29 -14.20 40.16 -21.86
C VAL A 29 -14.35 38.91 -21.00
N THR A 30 -15.59 38.46 -20.78
CA THR A 30 -15.83 37.21 -20.04
C THR A 30 -15.41 35.98 -20.85
N ASN A 31 -15.59 35.98 -22.17
CA ASN A 31 -15.12 34.92 -23.05
C ASN A 31 -13.59 34.87 -23.13
N THR A 32 -12.90 36.01 -23.26
CA THR A 32 -11.43 36.04 -23.26
C THR A 32 -10.84 35.59 -21.92
N LYS A 33 -11.43 36.00 -20.79
CA LYS A 33 -11.03 35.50 -19.47
C LYS A 33 -11.24 33.99 -19.33
N ALA A 34 -12.37 33.47 -19.79
CA ALA A 34 -12.63 32.03 -19.79
C ALA A 34 -11.63 31.28 -20.69
N GLN A 35 -11.30 31.81 -21.86
CA GLN A 35 -10.28 31.24 -22.76
C GLN A 35 -8.89 31.22 -22.11
N GLN A 36 -8.48 32.30 -21.44
CA GLN A 36 -7.22 32.37 -20.70
C GLN A 36 -7.16 31.32 -19.58
N GLN A 37 -8.24 31.16 -18.82
CA GLN A 37 -8.33 30.15 -17.75
C GLN A 37 -8.27 28.73 -18.30
N ILE A 38 -8.90 28.47 -19.45
CA ILE A 38 -8.81 27.16 -20.10
C ILE A 38 -7.37 26.85 -20.50
N GLU A 39 -6.65 27.82 -21.04
CA GLU A 39 -5.26 27.63 -21.46
C GLU A 39 -4.33 27.41 -20.27
N GLU A 40 -4.51 28.18 -19.20
CA GLU A 40 -3.80 27.99 -17.94
C GLU A 40 -4.04 26.60 -17.36
N LEU A 41 -5.30 26.17 -17.28
CA LEU A 41 -5.65 24.84 -16.77
C LEU A 41 -5.10 23.71 -17.65
N LYS A 42 -5.08 23.86 -18.98
CA LYS A 42 -4.45 22.89 -19.89
C LYS A 42 -2.95 22.78 -19.61
N SER A 43 -2.25 23.91 -19.50
CA SER A 43 -0.82 23.91 -19.20
C SER A 43 -0.51 23.27 -17.85
N GLN A 44 -1.38 23.45 -16.86
CA GLN A 44 -1.27 22.81 -15.55
C GLN A 44 -1.47 21.30 -15.65
N VAL A 45 -2.45 20.85 -16.41
CA VAL A 45 -2.68 19.42 -16.67
C VAL A 45 -1.48 18.81 -17.36
N GLU A 46 -0.94 19.45 -18.40
CA GLU A 46 0.26 18.99 -19.11
C GLU A 46 1.47 18.88 -18.17
N LEU A 47 1.69 19.88 -17.31
CA LEU A 47 2.77 19.85 -16.31
C LEU A 47 2.58 18.70 -15.31
N LEU A 48 1.36 18.50 -14.82
CA LEU A 48 1.06 17.41 -13.88
C LEU A 48 1.22 16.05 -14.54
N THR A 49 0.82 15.90 -15.80
CA THR A 49 1.04 14.68 -16.58
C THR A 49 2.54 14.42 -16.77
N ALA A 50 3.34 15.44 -17.12
CA ALA A 50 4.79 15.30 -17.23
C ALA A 50 5.43 14.87 -15.89
N LYS A 51 4.97 15.44 -14.77
CA LYS A 51 5.42 15.03 -13.42
C LYS A 51 5.01 13.60 -13.08
N ALA A 52 3.79 13.19 -13.42
CA ALA A 52 3.33 11.83 -13.21
C ALA A 52 4.16 10.84 -14.04
N MET A 53 4.46 11.15 -15.30
CA MET A 53 5.33 10.33 -16.15
C MET A 53 6.75 10.23 -15.58
N ALA A 54 7.33 11.34 -15.11
CA ALA A 54 8.65 11.33 -14.47
C ALA A 54 8.66 10.48 -13.19
N ALA A 55 7.60 10.54 -12.39
CA ALA A 55 7.45 9.69 -11.21
C ALA A 55 7.34 8.21 -11.59
N VAL A 56 6.54 7.87 -12.60
CA VAL A 56 6.39 6.49 -13.10
C VAL A 56 7.72 5.95 -13.64
N ASN A 57 8.48 6.74 -14.40
CA ASN A 57 9.81 6.32 -14.88
C ASN A 57 10.74 6.00 -13.72
N LYS A 58 10.77 6.86 -12.70
CA LYS A 58 11.57 6.64 -11.49
C LYS A 58 11.12 5.38 -10.72
N TRP A 59 9.84 5.06 -10.75
CA TRP A 59 9.32 3.84 -10.13
C TRP A 59 9.76 2.58 -10.89
N ALA A 60 9.86 2.65 -12.22
CA ALA A 60 10.42 1.57 -13.01
C ALA A 60 11.89 1.31 -12.64
N ASP A 61 12.70 2.37 -12.49
CA ASP A 61 14.09 2.25 -12.03
C ASP A 61 14.17 1.57 -10.64
N TYR A 62 13.28 1.93 -9.71
CA TYR A 62 13.23 1.30 -8.39
C TYR A 62 12.77 -0.16 -8.43
N ASP A 63 11.84 -0.53 -9.31
CA ASP A 63 11.40 -1.91 -9.46
C ASP A 63 12.52 -2.81 -10.01
N ASP A 64 13.32 -2.28 -10.94
CA ASP A 64 14.54 -2.94 -11.44
C ASP A 64 15.57 -3.15 -10.32
N GLU A 65 15.83 -2.12 -9.49
CA GLU A 65 16.72 -2.22 -8.32
C GLU A 65 16.23 -3.27 -7.31
N ILE A 66 14.92 -3.29 -7.01
CA ILE A 66 14.32 -4.28 -6.12
C ILE A 66 14.48 -5.69 -6.68
N CYS A 67 14.24 -5.90 -7.97
CA CYS A 67 14.41 -7.20 -8.62
C CYS A 67 15.87 -7.69 -8.52
N ILE A 68 16.84 -6.80 -8.72
CA ILE A 68 18.27 -7.11 -8.59
C ILE A 68 18.61 -7.49 -7.14
N LEU A 69 18.16 -6.70 -6.17
CA LEU A 69 18.42 -6.95 -4.75
C LEU A 69 17.76 -8.25 -4.24
N GLN A 70 16.53 -8.54 -4.67
CA GLN A 70 15.87 -9.81 -4.36
C GLN A 70 16.65 -10.99 -4.94
N THR A 71 17.11 -10.87 -6.20
CA THR A 71 17.92 -11.91 -6.85
C THR A 71 19.27 -12.10 -6.13
N GLN A 72 19.89 -11.02 -5.65
CA GLN A 72 21.13 -11.08 -4.87
C GLN A 72 20.90 -11.71 -3.49
N SER A 73 19.85 -11.31 -2.78
CA SER A 73 19.46 -11.88 -1.48
C SER A 73 19.11 -13.37 -1.61
N GLN A 74 18.41 -13.76 -2.67
CA GLN A 74 18.10 -15.16 -2.96
C GLN A 74 19.37 -15.96 -3.28
N ARG A 75 20.35 -15.38 -3.99
CA ARG A 75 21.66 -16.01 -4.22
C ARG A 75 22.51 -16.14 -2.95
N LEU A 76 22.46 -15.16 -2.06
CA LEU A 76 23.17 -15.22 -0.76
C LEU A 76 22.49 -16.20 0.21
N SER A 77 21.16 -16.36 0.09
CA SER A 77 20.36 -17.32 0.85
C SER A 77 20.45 -18.76 0.28
N GLN A 78 20.88 -18.92 -0.96
CA GLN A 78 21.21 -20.21 -1.59
C GLN A 78 22.73 -20.41 -1.64
N SER A 79 23.33 -20.68 -0.47
CA SER A 79 24.51 -21.56 -0.45
C SER A 79 24.11 -22.95 -1.00
N PRO A 80 25.00 -23.71 -1.65
CA PRO A 80 24.64 -25.00 -2.23
C PRO A 80 24.50 -26.04 -1.12
N THR A 81 23.35 -26.04 -0.46
CA THR A 81 22.80 -27.25 0.14
C THR A 81 21.61 -27.62 -0.74
N ALA A 82 21.88 -28.47 -1.72
CA ALA A 82 20.81 -29.17 -2.43
C ALA A 82 19.94 -29.88 -1.38
N GLU A 83 18.64 -29.59 -1.34
CA GLU A 83 17.59 -30.52 -0.92
C GLU A 83 16.22 -30.02 -1.44
N PRO A 84 15.35 -30.94 -1.90
CA PRO A 84 14.15 -30.62 -2.66
C PRO A 84 12.93 -30.32 -1.78
N LYS A 85 11.94 -29.68 -2.40
CA LYS A 85 10.58 -29.44 -1.89
C LYS A 85 10.00 -30.67 -1.17
N ARG A 86 9.84 -30.61 0.15
CA ARG A 86 9.01 -31.58 0.90
C ARG A 86 7.55 -31.16 0.88
N SER A 87 6.85 -31.72 -0.11
CA SER A 87 5.43 -32.04 0.00
C SER A 87 5.25 -33.06 1.11
N VAL A 88 4.34 -32.76 2.03
CA VAL A 88 3.84 -33.70 3.04
C VAL A 88 3.23 -34.90 2.32
N ARG A 89 3.88 -36.06 2.38
CA ARG A 89 3.22 -37.37 2.26
C ARG A 89 3.88 -38.39 3.18
N THR A 90 3.01 -38.98 3.97
CA THR A 90 3.14 -40.22 4.74
C THR A 90 3.57 -41.40 3.87
N SER A 91 4.68 -42.05 4.21
CA SER A 91 4.87 -43.52 4.24
C SER A 91 6.31 -43.85 4.66
N GLY A 92 6.50 -44.91 5.45
CA GLY A 92 7.77 -45.26 6.08
C GLY A 92 8.85 -45.87 5.18
N PHE A 93 9.77 -46.56 5.87
CA PHE A 93 10.92 -47.36 5.43
C PHE A 93 12.32 -46.69 5.46
N PHE A 94 13.08 -47.13 6.47
CA PHE A 94 14.53 -47.33 6.60
C PHE A 94 15.52 -46.65 5.62
N GLY A 95 16.52 -45.96 6.17
CA GLY A 95 17.74 -45.61 5.45
C GLY A 95 18.68 -44.75 6.30
N GLY A 96 19.74 -45.36 6.83
CA GLY A 96 20.56 -44.80 7.90
C GLY A 96 21.44 -43.60 7.55
N TYR A 97 21.86 -42.91 8.60
CA TYR A 97 22.98 -41.96 8.57
C TYR A 97 24.01 -42.44 9.59
N ARG A 98 25.16 -42.84 9.05
CA ARG A 98 26.40 -43.12 9.78
C ARG A 98 26.89 -41.83 10.41
N LEU A 99 27.19 -41.88 11.70
CA LEU A 99 28.04 -40.90 12.37
C LEU A 99 29.47 -41.05 11.79
N PRO A 100 30.18 -39.97 11.44
CA PRO A 100 31.61 -40.07 11.20
C PRO A 100 32.28 -40.14 12.58
N SER A 101 32.79 -41.33 12.93
CA SER A 101 33.75 -41.45 14.01
C SER A 101 34.99 -40.66 13.63
N PHE A 102 35.28 -39.60 14.39
CA PHE A 102 36.57 -38.94 14.40
C PHE A 102 37.64 -39.96 14.80
N LEU A 103 38.33 -40.55 13.81
CA LEU A 103 39.54 -41.30 14.04
C LEU A 103 40.66 -40.28 14.27
N SER A 104 40.99 -40.11 15.55
CA SER A 104 42.27 -39.53 15.97
C SER A 104 43.38 -40.31 15.28
N THR A 105 43.99 -39.69 14.28
CA THR A 105 45.21 -40.17 13.64
C THR A 105 46.35 -39.94 14.63
N GLN A 106 46.62 -40.92 15.49
CA GLN A 106 47.95 -41.04 16.07
C GLN A 106 48.76 -41.97 15.19
N LYS A 107 49.67 -41.35 14.44
CA LYS A 107 50.61 -41.99 13.54
C LYS A 107 51.94 -42.14 14.28
N SER A 108 52.39 -43.40 14.33
CA SER A 108 53.77 -43.88 14.45
C SER A 108 54.50 -43.74 15.78
N LEU A 109 54.90 -44.91 16.27
CA LEU A 109 56.10 -45.16 17.07
C LEU A 109 57.28 -44.32 16.59
N VAL A 110 57.79 -43.44 17.46
CA VAL A 110 59.21 -43.22 17.74
C VAL A 110 59.26 -42.79 19.21
N SER A 111 60.15 -43.38 20.01
CA SER A 111 60.37 -43.01 21.42
C SER A 111 60.71 -41.51 21.53
N PRO A 112 60.16 -40.80 22.53
CA PRO A 112 61.01 -39.93 23.33
C PRO A 112 60.70 -40.13 24.82
N THR A 113 61.67 -40.70 25.53
CA THR A 113 61.89 -40.31 26.91
C THR A 113 62.27 -38.82 26.90
N ILE A 114 61.67 -38.03 27.79
CA ILE A 114 61.82 -36.56 28.00
C ILE A 114 60.76 -35.72 27.22
N LYS A 115 59.88 -35.02 27.99
CA LYS A 115 58.92 -33.92 27.66
C LYS A 115 57.48 -34.06 28.19
N ILE A 116 57.23 -34.82 29.27
CA ILE A 116 55.88 -34.92 29.84
C ILE A 116 55.43 -33.59 30.51
N SER A 117 56.33 -32.76 31.04
CA SER A 117 55.93 -31.47 31.65
C SER A 117 55.61 -30.37 30.63
N GLU A 118 56.33 -30.28 29.50
CA GLU A 118 56.02 -29.32 28.42
C GLU A 118 54.62 -29.59 27.80
N SER A 119 54.19 -30.86 27.76
CA SER A 119 52.88 -31.24 27.23
C SER A 119 51.71 -30.77 28.09
N SER A 120 51.89 -30.66 29.40
CA SER A 120 50.85 -30.16 30.33
C SER A 120 50.59 -28.67 30.14
N ASP A 121 51.66 -27.88 30.02
CA ASP A 121 51.56 -26.44 29.79
C ASP A 121 50.99 -26.13 28.39
N GLU A 122 51.37 -26.92 27.38
CA GLU A 122 50.80 -26.84 26.04
C GLU A 122 49.30 -27.20 26.02
N LEU A 123 48.89 -28.24 26.74
CA LEU A 123 47.48 -28.63 26.91
C LEU A 123 46.66 -27.52 27.58
N MET A 124 47.18 -26.92 28.65
CA MET A 124 46.54 -25.78 29.32
C MET A 124 46.39 -24.58 28.37
N ALA A 125 47.43 -24.25 27.61
CA ALA A 125 47.39 -23.17 26.62
C ALA A 125 46.40 -23.45 25.46
N VAL A 126 46.26 -24.72 25.05
CA VAL A 126 45.26 -25.13 24.05
C VAL A 126 43.84 -25.01 24.61
N LEU A 127 43.62 -25.44 25.85
CA LEU A 127 42.32 -25.39 26.52
C LEU A 127 41.86 -23.93 26.71
N GLU A 128 42.75 -23.04 27.13
CA GLU A 128 42.46 -21.60 27.25
C GLU A 128 42.09 -20.97 25.90
N ARG A 129 42.80 -21.33 24.82
CA ARG A 129 42.46 -20.89 23.47
C ARG A 129 41.07 -21.38 23.05
N GLU A 130 40.75 -22.64 23.33
CA GLU A 130 39.44 -23.24 23.04
C GLU A 130 38.31 -22.54 23.80
N GLN A 131 38.48 -22.32 25.11
CA GLN A 131 37.53 -21.59 25.93
C GLN A 131 37.33 -20.16 25.45
N LYS A 132 38.42 -19.47 25.07
CA LYS A 132 38.33 -18.10 24.52
C LYS A 132 37.52 -18.10 23.22
N LEU A 133 37.75 -19.07 22.33
CA LEU A 133 36.96 -19.20 21.10
C LEU A 133 35.48 -19.45 21.42
N ARG A 134 35.15 -20.35 22.36
CA ARG A 134 33.77 -20.57 22.80
C ARG A 134 33.14 -19.32 23.37
N GLN A 135 33.82 -18.61 24.28
CA GLN A 135 33.31 -17.36 24.84
C GLN A 135 33.05 -16.31 23.76
N THR A 136 33.91 -16.21 22.73
CA THR A 136 33.66 -15.30 21.60
C THR A 136 32.46 -15.72 20.77
N ALA A 137 32.28 -17.03 20.52
CA ALA A 137 31.12 -17.55 19.81
C ALA A 137 29.82 -17.32 20.61
N GLU A 138 29.84 -17.57 21.92
CA GLU A 138 28.71 -17.32 22.83
C GLU A 138 28.34 -15.84 22.89
N ARG A 139 29.31 -14.92 22.90
CA ARG A 139 29.03 -13.48 22.82
C ARG A 139 28.34 -13.11 21.51
N LYS A 140 28.85 -13.58 20.38
CA LYS A 140 28.24 -13.33 19.06
C LYS A 140 26.83 -13.91 18.95
N LEU A 141 26.61 -15.09 19.54
CA LEU A 141 25.28 -15.69 19.60
C LEU A 141 24.33 -14.82 20.44
N LYS A 142 24.78 -14.35 21.61
CA LYS A 142 23.98 -13.46 22.47
C LYS A 142 23.63 -12.14 21.76
N GLU A 143 24.60 -11.53 21.09
CA GLU A 143 24.40 -10.32 20.29
C GLU A 143 23.35 -10.54 19.20
N ALA A 144 23.54 -11.56 18.35
CA ALA A 144 22.57 -11.91 17.31
C ALA A 144 21.19 -12.27 17.88
N SER A 145 21.12 -12.94 19.03
CA SER A 145 19.83 -13.25 19.68
C SER A 145 19.11 -12.01 20.20
N GLY A 146 19.86 -11.01 20.68
CA GLY A 146 19.30 -9.72 21.12
C GLY A 146 18.76 -8.91 19.95
N GLU A 147 19.50 -8.84 18.84
CA GLU A 147 19.05 -8.19 17.61
C GLU A 147 17.77 -8.83 17.06
N LEU A 148 17.70 -10.17 17.08
CA LEU A 148 16.50 -10.89 16.66
C LEU A 148 15.31 -10.60 17.57
N GLU A 149 15.51 -10.53 18.88
CA GLU A 149 14.44 -10.18 19.81
C GLU A 149 13.94 -8.74 19.56
N GLU A 150 14.85 -7.80 19.38
CA GLU A 150 14.51 -6.40 19.07
C GLU A 150 13.72 -6.28 17.76
N LEU A 151 14.21 -6.87 16.67
CA LEU A 151 13.51 -6.88 15.38
C LEU A 151 12.15 -7.56 15.48
N SER A 152 12.06 -8.66 16.24
CA SER A 152 10.78 -9.33 16.47
C SER A 152 9.80 -8.43 17.23
N SER A 153 10.26 -7.72 18.25
CA SER A 153 9.43 -6.79 19.02
C SER A 153 8.92 -5.64 18.14
N GLN A 154 9.78 -5.08 17.30
CA GLN A 154 9.42 -4.02 16.34
C GLN A 154 8.35 -4.51 15.37
N LEU A 155 8.58 -5.67 14.74
CA LEU A 155 7.62 -6.26 13.79
C LEU A 155 6.26 -6.57 14.44
N PHE A 156 6.25 -7.09 15.67
CA PHE A 156 4.99 -7.32 16.39
C PHE A 156 4.29 -6.01 16.76
N THR A 157 5.02 -4.97 17.16
CA THR A 157 4.41 -3.66 17.45
C THR A 157 3.80 -3.03 16.20
N GLU A 158 4.52 -3.03 15.08
CA GLU A 158 4.05 -2.50 13.79
C GLU A 158 2.82 -3.28 13.28
N ALA A 159 2.87 -4.61 13.33
CA ALA A 159 1.74 -5.45 12.95
C ALA A 159 0.51 -5.19 13.83
N ASN A 160 0.71 -5.04 15.15
CA ASN A 160 -0.38 -4.73 16.08
C ASN A 160 -0.99 -3.34 15.81
N GLU A 161 -0.16 -2.34 15.48
CA GLU A 161 -0.62 -1.01 15.12
C GLU A 161 -1.44 -1.03 13.83
N MET A 162 -0.96 -1.72 12.80
CA MET A 162 -1.66 -1.89 11.52
C MET A 162 -3.04 -2.51 11.74
N VAL A 163 -3.11 -3.62 12.48
CA VAL A 163 -4.38 -4.29 12.81
C VAL A 163 -5.30 -3.39 13.63
N ALA A 164 -4.76 -2.62 14.58
CA ALA A 164 -5.55 -1.66 15.35
C ALA A 164 -6.15 -0.57 14.45
N SER A 165 -5.37 -0.06 13.50
CA SER A 165 -5.82 0.94 12.52
C SER A 165 -6.94 0.38 11.63
N GLU A 166 -6.80 -0.86 11.15
CA GLU A 166 -7.81 -1.57 10.36
C GLU A 166 -9.10 -1.75 11.16
N ARG A 167 -9.02 -2.24 12.41
CA ARG A 167 -10.18 -2.43 13.29
C ARG A 167 -10.93 -1.12 13.51
N ARG A 168 -10.22 -0.02 13.72
CA ARG A 168 -10.81 1.33 13.86
C ARG A 168 -11.51 1.76 12.58
N ALA A 169 -10.86 1.59 11.43
CA ALA A 169 -11.43 1.95 10.12
C ALA A 169 -12.66 1.12 9.80
N ARG A 170 -12.58 -0.20 10.02
CA ARG A 170 -13.68 -1.14 9.86
C ARG A 170 -14.88 -0.78 10.74
N SER A 171 -14.67 -0.53 12.03
CA SER A 171 -15.74 -0.09 12.94
C SER A 171 -16.43 1.20 12.48
N ARG A 172 -15.66 2.18 11.98
CA ARG A 172 -16.21 3.42 11.41
C ARG A 172 -17.09 3.13 10.19
N LEU A 173 -16.64 2.28 9.27
CA LEU A 173 -17.41 1.90 8.10
C LEU A 173 -18.67 1.14 8.47
N GLU A 174 -18.57 0.17 9.39
CA GLU A 174 -19.71 -0.60 9.89
C GLU A 174 -20.77 0.32 10.52
N SER A 175 -20.36 1.34 11.30
CA SER A 175 -21.30 2.33 11.85
C SER A 175 -22.00 3.16 10.77
N ARG A 176 -21.27 3.58 9.73
CA ARG A 176 -21.85 4.33 8.60
C ARG A 176 -22.81 3.46 7.82
N VAL A 177 -22.46 2.21 7.53
CA VAL A 177 -23.32 1.24 6.84
C VAL A 177 -24.62 1.05 7.63
N ALA A 178 -24.55 0.83 8.94
CA ALA A 178 -25.75 0.68 9.78
C ALA A 178 -26.70 1.90 9.69
N VAL A 179 -26.15 3.13 9.67
CA VAL A 179 -26.94 4.35 9.48
C VAL A 179 -27.56 4.41 8.07
N LEU A 180 -26.80 4.06 7.03
CA LEU A 180 -27.31 4.01 5.65
C LEU A 180 -28.47 3.02 5.55
N GLU A 181 -28.30 1.80 6.05
CA GLU A 181 -29.33 0.77 6.04
C GLU A 181 -30.60 1.20 6.77
N LYS A 182 -30.48 1.87 7.92
CA LYS A 182 -31.65 2.41 8.62
C LYS A 182 -32.40 3.43 7.77
N ARG A 183 -31.68 4.37 7.13
CA ARG A 183 -32.29 5.38 6.26
C ARG A 183 -32.94 4.75 5.02
N ASP A 184 -32.33 3.71 4.45
CA ASP A 184 -32.91 3.03 3.29
C ASP A 184 -34.16 2.24 3.65
N LYS A 185 -34.20 1.62 4.85
CA LYS A 185 -35.43 1.02 5.39
C LYS A 185 -36.55 2.06 5.56
N GLU A 186 -36.25 3.21 6.14
CA GLU A 186 -37.22 4.30 6.32
C GLU A 186 -37.72 4.85 4.98
N LYS A 187 -36.83 5.05 4.00
CA LYS A 187 -37.22 5.49 2.64
C LYS A 187 -38.10 4.46 1.97
N LYS A 188 -37.75 3.17 2.04
CA LYS A 188 -38.54 2.08 1.47
C LYS A 188 -39.97 2.07 2.05
N GLN A 189 -40.11 2.22 3.37
CA GLN A 189 -41.42 2.32 4.02
C GLN A 189 -42.24 3.54 3.56
N ARG A 190 -41.59 4.67 3.30
CA ARG A 190 -42.27 5.87 2.78
C ARG A 190 -42.74 5.66 1.34
N LEU A 191 -41.90 5.05 0.50
CA LEU A 191 -42.24 4.71 -0.87
C LEU A 191 -43.42 3.74 -0.93
N GLU A 192 -43.42 2.69 -0.11
CA GLU A 192 -44.53 1.73 -0.03
C GLU A 192 -45.87 2.41 0.28
N LYS A 193 -45.88 3.37 1.22
CA LYS A 193 -47.08 4.16 1.53
C LYS A 193 -47.54 5.03 0.35
N LEU A 194 -46.59 5.61 -0.38
CA LEU A 194 -46.89 6.40 -1.57
C LEU A 194 -47.44 5.51 -2.69
N GLU A 195 -46.86 4.33 -2.92
CA GLU A 195 -47.34 3.34 -3.90
C GLU A 195 -48.78 2.91 -3.60
N ILE A 196 -49.10 2.59 -2.35
CA ILE A 196 -50.47 2.25 -1.94
C ILE A 196 -51.43 3.42 -2.22
N SER A 197 -51.01 4.66 -1.95
CA SER A 197 -51.81 5.86 -2.20
C SER A 197 -52.01 6.10 -3.70
N MET A 198 -50.96 5.90 -4.50
CA MET A 198 -51.02 6.00 -5.96
C MET A 198 -51.95 4.93 -6.56
N GLN A 199 -51.85 3.67 -6.11
CA GLN A 199 -52.77 2.60 -6.53
C GLN A 199 -54.23 2.94 -6.23
N ARG A 200 -54.52 3.58 -5.08
CA ARG A 200 -55.87 4.05 -4.76
C ARG A 200 -56.35 5.13 -5.74
N ILE A 201 -55.50 6.11 -6.03
CA ILE A 201 -55.81 7.20 -6.99
C ILE A 201 -56.04 6.62 -8.39
N GLU A 202 -55.19 5.68 -8.82
CA GLU A 202 -55.30 5.03 -10.12
C GLU A 202 -56.61 4.25 -10.26
N ARG A 203 -57.01 3.49 -9.24
CA ARG A 203 -58.34 2.82 -9.23
C ARG A 203 -59.49 3.82 -9.38
N VAL A 204 -59.46 4.93 -8.65
CA VAL A 204 -60.51 5.96 -8.74
C VAL A 204 -60.51 6.61 -10.13
N ARG A 205 -59.33 6.91 -10.69
CA ARG A 205 -59.22 7.43 -12.06
C ARG A 205 -59.82 6.48 -13.10
N SER A 206 -59.56 5.18 -12.99
CA SER A 206 -60.15 4.19 -13.91
C SER A 206 -61.67 4.14 -13.82
N LEU A 207 -62.25 4.20 -12.61
CA LEU A 207 -63.70 4.26 -12.43
C LEU A 207 -64.31 5.53 -13.04
N LEU A 208 -63.68 6.69 -12.81
CA LEU A 208 -64.14 7.96 -13.39
C LEU A 208 -64.03 7.99 -14.92
N ALA A 209 -63.00 7.37 -15.50
CA ALA A 209 -62.87 7.24 -16.95
C ALA A 209 -64.03 6.41 -17.52
N SER A 210 -64.31 5.24 -16.94
CA SER A 210 -65.42 4.39 -17.39
C SER A 210 -66.80 5.04 -17.23
N GLY A 211 -67.02 5.86 -16.20
CA GLY A 211 -68.28 6.58 -16.00
C GLY A 211 -68.50 7.73 -16.99
N LYS A 212 -67.43 8.30 -17.55
CA LYS A 212 -67.49 9.39 -18.53
C LYS A 212 -67.87 8.90 -19.93
N ASP A 213 -67.65 7.63 -20.25
CA ASP A 213 -68.03 7.02 -21.53
C ASP A 213 -69.52 6.60 -21.56
N ILE A 214 -70.24 6.69 -20.44
CA ILE A 214 -71.64 6.22 -20.27
C ILE A 214 -72.64 7.40 -20.21
N SER A 215 -72.17 8.66 -20.11
CA SER A 215 -72.99 9.89 -20.21
C SER A 215 -72.70 10.64 -21.50
#